data_AF-A0A9P8SDF5-F1
#
_entry.id   AF-A0A9P8SDF5-F1
#
_cell.length_a   1.000
_cell.length_b   1.000
_cell.length_c   1.000
_cell.angle_alpha   90.00
_cell.angle_beta   90.00
_cell.angle_gamma   90.00
#
_symmetry.space_group_name_H-M   'P 1'
#
loop_
_entity.id
_entity.type
_entity.pdbx_description
1 polymer ?
#
loop_
_entity_poly.entity_id
_entity_poly.type
_entity_poly.pdbx_seq_one_letter_code
_entity_poly.pdbx_strand_id
1 'polypeptide(L)'
;MALRPLFSNPDRADRNTTIVFLNDVAICPEDILELALQRRNLGADMTCAMDWTYAGRDPTFYDVWVARGINGDSFFDIPPDGNWNSAWNLFWNAEHTGSRFHSRRPFQVFSCWNGATAFTAQPLLDNLIRFRAANETAGECNQGEPQLFCKDMWFRGYRKIAVIPTINLEYSVERGEQIKTAKGFVSEHVSKQDLAGDEIGWKLEPPEKVKCMPTWEKQFWQLWNETL
;
A
#
# COMPACT_ATOMS: atom_id res chain seq x y z
N MET A 1 2.60 -13.87 18.02
CA MET A 1 2.72 -13.13 16.75
C MET A 1 1.35 -13.06 16.08
N ALA A 2 1.02 -11.96 15.41
CA ALA A 2 -0.32 -11.64 14.91
C ALA A 2 -0.92 -12.72 13.99
N LEU A 3 -0.10 -13.35 13.14
CA LEU A 3 -0.54 -14.39 12.21
C LEU A 3 -0.62 -15.80 12.81
N ARG A 4 -0.31 -16.02 14.10
CA ARG A 4 -0.34 -17.36 14.71
C ARG A 4 -1.67 -18.10 14.46
N PRO A 5 -2.86 -17.47 14.59
CA PRO A 5 -4.12 -18.15 14.35
C PRO A 5 -4.27 -18.72 12.94
N LEU A 6 -3.67 -18.08 11.92
CA LEU A 6 -3.68 -18.54 10.53
C LEU A 6 -2.98 -19.90 10.40
N PHE A 7 -1.83 -20.06 11.04
CA PHE A 7 -1.03 -21.29 10.97
C PHE A 7 -1.50 -22.40 11.91
N SER A 8 -2.10 -22.02 13.04
CA SER A 8 -2.53 -22.98 14.07
C SER A 8 -3.94 -23.55 13.86
N ASN A 9 -4.72 -23.01 12.92
CA ASN A 9 -6.10 -23.45 12.65
C ASN A 9 -6.31 -23.73 11.15
N PRO A 10 -5.68 -24.77 10.58
CA PRO A 10 -5.77 -25.07 9.15
C PRO A 10 -7.20 -25.33 8.67
N ASP A 11 -8.11 -25.75 9.57
CA ASP A 11 -9.52 -25.96 9.23
C ASP A 11 -10.33 -24.66 9.15
N ARG A 12 -9.77 -23.52 9.58
CA ARG A 12 -10.46 -22.21 9.63
C ARG A 12 -9.95 -21.21 8.59
N ALA A 13 -8.88 -21.54 7.88
CA ALA A 13 -8.30 -20.69 6.87
C ALA A 13 -7.80 -21.53 5.70
N ASP A 14 -8.03 -21.05 4.49
CA ASP A 14 -7.58 -21.65 3.25
C ASP A 14 -6.79 -20.64 2.40
N ARG A 15 -6.38 -21.05 1.20
CA ARG A 15 -5.64 -20.21 0.25
C ARG A 15 -6.41 -18.94 -0.15
N ASN A 16 -7.74 -18.97 -0.14
CA ASN A 16 -8.59 -17.85 -0.52
C ASN A 16 -8.88 -16.89 0.63
N THR A 17 -8.47 -17.22 1.85
CA THR A 17 -8.67 -16.39 3.04
C THR A 17 -8.10 -14.99 2.84
N THR A 18 -8.88 -13.99 3.20
CA THR A 18 -8.44 -12.59 3.28
C THR A 18 -7.92 -12.31 4.67
N ILE A 19 -6.65 -11.95 4.74
CA ILE A 19 -6.06 -11.38 5.96
C ILE A 19 -6.28 -9.88 5.86
N VAL A 20 -6.98 -9.31 6.84
CA VAL A 20 -7.02 -7.86 7.06
C VAL A 20 -6.02 -7.55 8.15
N PHE A 21 -5.03 -6.73 7.83
CA PHE A 21 -4.02 -6.27 8.77
C PHE A 21 -4.21 -4.77 9.01
N LEU A 22 -4.37 -4.41 10.29
CA LEU A 22 -4.59 -3.05 10.76
C LEU A 22 -3.43 -2.68 11.69
N ASN A 23 -2.75 -1.58 11.41
CA ASN A 23 -1.69 -1.06 12.28
C ASN A 23 -2.31 -0.24 13.43
N ASP A 24 -1.74 0.92 13.71
CA ASP A 24 -2.04 1.90 14.73
C ASP A 24 -2.93 3.04 14.20
N VAL A 25 -3.87 2.71 13.32
CA VAL A 25 -4.80 3.67 12.68
C VAL A 25 -6.22 3.59 13.25
N ALA A 26 -6.90 4.73 13.27
CA ALA A 26 -8.32 4.84 13.52
C ALA A 26 -9.10 4.51 12.23
N ILE A 27 -9.71 3.31 12.22
CA ILE A 27 -10.40 2.77 11.05
C ILE A 27 -11.88 2.50 11.32
N CYS A 28 -12.74 2.79 10.34
CA CYS A 28 -14.17 2.53 10.41
C CYS A 28 -14.52 1.14 9.83
N PRO A 29 -15.68 0.55 10.19
CA PRO A 29 -16.13 -0.71 9.59
C PRO A 29 -16.25 -0.67 8.06
N GLU A 30 -16.68 0.46 7.47
CA GLU A 30 -16.76 0.61 6.00
C GLU A 30 -15.40 0.53 5.31
N ASP A 31 -14.33 1.02 5.95
CA ASP A 31 -12.97 0.94 5.43
C ASP A 31 -12.49 -0.51 5.36
N ILE A 32 -12.76 -1.30 6.40
CA ILE A 32 -12.38 -2.73 6.46
C ILE A 32 -13.12 -3.51 5.36
N LEU A 33 -14.43 -3.24 5.21
CA LEU A 33 -15.26 -3.92 4.22
C LEU A 33 -14.81 -3.56 2.80
N GLU A 34 -14.50 -2.30 2.53
CA GLU A 34 -14.05 -1.85 1.22
C GLU A 34 -12.67 -2.42 0.85
N LEU A 35 -11.72 -2.47 1.80
CA LEU A 35 -10.44 -3.16 1.59
C LEU A 35 -10.66 -4.61 1.15
N ALA A 36 -11.46 -5.36 1.90
CA ALA A 36 -11.71 -6.77 1.61
C ALA A 36 -12.51 -6.98 0.32
N LEU A 37 -13.48 -6.11 0.04
CA LEU A 37 -14.32 -6.15 -1.16
C LEU A 37 -13.49 -5.87 -2.40
N GLN A 38 -12.73 -4.78 -2.44
CA GLN A 38 -11.90 -4.40 -3.58
C GLN A 38 -10.82 -5.45 -3.86
N ARG A 39 -10.22 -6.04 -2.83
CA ARG A 39 -9.30 -7.17 -3.02
C ARG A 39 -9.96 -8.29 -3.85
N ARG A 40 -11.17 -8.69 -3.48
CA ARG A 40 -11.92 -9.76 -4.17
C ARG A 40 -12.36 -9.33 -5.56
N ASN A 41 -12.97 -8.15 -5.70
CA ASN A 41 -13.53 -7.68 -6.96
C ASN A 41 -12.47 -7.44 -8.03
N LEU A 42 -11.32 -6.87 -7.65
CA LEU A 42 -10.21 -6.62 -8.56
C LEU A 42 -9.38 -7.89 -8.85
N GLY A 43 -9.64 -8.97 -8.11
CA GLY A 43 -8.78 -10.15 -8.10
C GLY A 43 -7.34 -9.80 -7.69
N ALA A 44 -7.20 -8.88 -6.75
CA ALA A 44 -5.92 -8.39 -6.26
C ALA A 44 -5.31 -9.37 -5.23
N ASP A 45 -3.99 -9.48 -5.25
CA ASP A 45 -3.24 -10.22 -4.25
C ASP A 45 -3.20 -9.44 -2.93
N MET A 46 -3.15 -8.11 -3.02
CA MET A 46 -3.10 -7.20 -1.88
C MET A 46 -3.73 -5.85 -2.24
N THR A 47 -4.46 -5.27 -1.28
CA THR A 47 -5.00 -3.91 -1.35
C THR A 47 -4.61 -3.11 -0.11
N CYS A 48 -4.32 -1.82 -0.26
CA CYS A 48 -3.99 -0.92 0.86
C CYS A 48 -4.88 0.31 0.88
N ALA A 49 -5.00 0.93 2.05
CA ALA A 49 -5.66 2.21 2.23
C ALA A 49 -4.77 3.40 1.79
N MET A 50 -5.21 4.63 2.07
CA MET A 50 -4.41 5.85 2.08
C MET A 50 -4.17 6.29 3.52
N ASP A 51 -2.93 6.60 3.84
CA ASP A 51 -2.48 7.01 5.18
C ASP A 51 -2.10 8.49 5.19
N TRP A 52 -2.72 9.24 6.09
CA TRP A 52 -2.59 10.69 6.19
C TRP A 52 -2.13 11.12 7.57
N THR A 53 -1.49 12.28 7.60
CA THR A 53 -1.20 13.03 8.83
C THR A 53 -1.39 14.53 8.58
N TYR A 54 -1.30 15.33 9.63
CA TYR A 54 -1.28 16.79 9.56
C TYR A 54 0.12 17.32 9.88
N ALA A 55 1.06 17.13 8.94
CA ALA A 55 2.41 17.73 9.02
C ALA A 55 2.39 19.25 8.76
N GLY A 56 1.28 19.78 8.26
CA GLY A 56 1.01 21.20 8.05
C GLY A 56 -0.48 21.50 8.14
N ARG A 57 -0.95 22.52 7.42
CA ARG A 57 -2.37 22.89 7.39
C ARG A 57 -3.23 21.83 6.69
N ASP A 58 -2.70 21.25 5.61
CA ASP A 58 -3.42 20.33 4.75
C ASP A 58 -2.98 18.87 5.00
N PRO A 59 -3.87 17.88 4.79
CA PRO A 59 -3.52 16.46 4.93
C PRO A 59 -2.32 16.06 4.05
N THR A 60 -1.33 15.45 4.67
CA THR A 60 -0.07 15.03 4.06
C THR A 60 0.00 13.51 4.05
N PHE A 61 0.34 12.89 2.91
CA PHE A 61 0.48 11.44 2.84
C PHE A 61 1.68 11.00 3.69
N TYR A 62 1.46 10.09 4.63
CA TYR A 62 2.46 9.75 5.64
C TYR A 62 3.39 8.61 5.22
N ASP A 63 2.84 7.54 4.63
CA ASP A 63 3.56 6.28 4.39
C ASP A 63 4.48 6.30 3.14
N VAL A 64 5.03 7.47 2.81
CA VAL A 64 5.92 7.69 1.65
C VAL A 64 7.20 6.86 1.71
N TRP A 65 7.63 6.47 2.91
CA TRP A 65 8.80 5.61 3.09
C TRP A 65 8.59 4.16 2.65
N VAL A 66 7.35 3.64 2.71
CA VAL A 66 6.97 2.29 2.23
C VAL A 66 6.41 2.31 0.81
N ALA A 67 5.61 3.34 0.50
CA ALA A 67 4.80 3.35 -0.71
C ALA A 67 5.64 3.57 -1.97
N ARG A 68 5.52 2.66 -2.94
CA ARG A 68 6.16 2.79 -4.25
C ARG A 68 5.15 2.61 -5.35
N GLY A 69 5.03 3.58 -6.24
CA GLY A 69 4.19 3.48 -7.43
C GLY A 69 4.64 2.33 -8.33
N ILE A 70 3.82 1.98 -9.34
CA ILE A 70 4.18 0.94 -10.31
C ILE A 70 5.38 1.33 -11.20
N ASN A 71 5.78 2.61 -11.18
CA ASN A 71 7.02 3.14 -11.75
C ASN A 71 8.24 2.97 -10.84
N GLY A 72 8.07 2.45 -9.62
CA GLY A 72 9.14 2.23 -8.64
C GLY A 72 9.50 3.46 -7.79
N ASP A 73 8.87 4.62 -7.99
CA ASP A 73 9.15 5.85 -7.23
C ASP A 73 8.22 6.00 -6.01
N SER A 74 8.56 6.89 -5.08
CA SER A 74 7.68 7.29 -3.97
C SER A 74 6.40 7.99 -4.46
N PHE A 75 5.40 8.15 -3.59
CA PHE A 75 4.13 8.78 -3.98
C PHE A 75 4.23 10.31 -4.12
N PHE A 76 5.18 10.96 -3.46
CA PHE A 76 5.61 12.33 -3.76
C PHE A 76 7.14 12.43 -3.76
N ASP A 77 7.68 13.49 -4.35
CA ASP A 77 9.13 13.71 -4.40
C ASP A 77 9.67 14.15 -3.04
N ILE A 78 10.77 13.53 -2.60
CA ILE A 78 11.49 13.95 -1.40
C ILE A 78 12.81 14.55 -1.88
N PRO A 79 13.00 15.88 -1.75
CA PRO A 79 14.22 16.52 -2.20
C PRO A 79 15.46 16.05 -1.42
N PRO A 80 16.69 16.35 -1.89
CA PRO A 80 17.93 15.87 -1.26
C PRO A 80 18.13 16.30 0.21
N ASP A 81 17.46 17.35 0.66
CA ASP A 81 17.47 17.82 2.05
C ASP A 81 16.44 17.11 2.94
N GLY A 82 15.72 16.13 2.40
CA GLY A 82 14.79 15.27 3.13
C GLY A 82 13.44 15.93 3.49
N ASN A 83 13.18 17.15 3.04
CA ASN A 83 11.95 17.87 3.40
C ASN A 83 10.70 17.31 2.68
N TRP A 84 9.51 17.65 3.18
CA TRP A 84 8.23 17.18 2.65
C TRP A 84 7.43 18.28 1.92
N ASN A 85 8.09 19.34 1.44
CA ASN A 85 7.43 20.49 0.81
C ASN A 85 6.73 20.13 -0.51
N SER A 86 7.07 18.99 -1.12
CA SER A 86 6.44 18.47 -2.33
C SER A 86 5.31 17.48 -2.05
N ALA A 87 4.94 17.24 -0.79
CA ALA A 87 3.97 16.20 -0.43
C ALA A 87 2.53 16.46 -0.92
N TRP A 88 2.23 17.69 -1.34
CA TRP A 88 0.98 18.03 -2.03
C TRP A 88 0.92 17.51 -3.46
N ASN A 89 2.07 17.25 -4.10
CA ASN A 89 2.17 16.87 -5.50
C ASN A 89 2.26 15.34 -5.67
N LEU A 90 1.24 14.63 -5.19
CA LEU A 90 1.18 13.18 -5.29
C LEU A 90 1.14 12.72 -6.75
N PHE A 91 1.94 11.70 -7.06
CA PHE A 91 2.05 11.06 -8.38
C PHE A 91 2.50 12.00 -9.52
N TRP A 92 3.30 13.02 -9.19
CA TRP A 92 3.85 14.02 -10.11
C TRP A 92 4.53 13.44 -11.36
N ASN A 93 5.09 12.23 -11.27
CA ASN A 93 5.76 11.53 -12.37
C ASN A 93 5.00 10.26 -12.84
N ALA A 94 3.71 10.15 -12.51
CA ALA A 94 2.87 8.99 -12.83
C ALA A 94 1.44 9.43 -13.18
N GLU A 95 1.27 10.10 -14.32
CA GLU A 95 0.00 10.73 -14.76
C GLU A 95 -1.21 9.78 -14.68
N HIS A 96 -1.08 8.54 -15.17
CA HIS A 96 -2.18 7.56 -15.13
C HIS A 96 -2.60 7.22 -13.68
N THR A 97 -1.62 7.01 -12.78
CA THR A 97 -1.88 6.78 -11.36
C THR A 97 -2.51 8.01 -10.72
N GLY A 98 -1.99 9.20 -11.03
CA GLY A 98 -2.55 10.47 -10.57
C GLY A 98 -4.00 10.63 -10.99
N SER A 99 -4.34 10.39 -12.26
CA SER A 99 -5.71 10.48 -12.77
C SER A 99 -6.69 9.57 -12.01
N ARG A 100 -6.27 8.32 -11.76
CA ARG A 100 -7.05 7.34 -10.98
C ARG A 100 -7.22 7.79 -9.53
N PHE A 101 -6.15 8.26 -8.89
CA PHE A 101 -6.19 8.81 -7.53
C PHE A 101 -7.18 9.98 -7.40
N HIS A 102 -7.11 10.98 -8.29
CA HIS A 102 -8.02 12.13 -8.28
C HIS A 102 -9.48 11.75 -8.55
N SER A 103 -9.69 10.70 -9.35
CA SER A 103 -11.00 10.12 -9.63
C SER A 103 -11.47 9.15 -8.54
N ARG A 104 -10.68 8.97 -7.46
CA ARG A 104 -10.92 8.06 -6.35
C ARG A 104 -11.09 6.61 -6.81
N ARG A 105 -10.33 6.20 -7.81
CA ARG A 105 -10.34 4.85 -8.39
C ARG A 105 -9.10 4.07 -7.96
N PRO A 106 -9.21 2.74 -7.72
CA PRO A 106 -8.07 1.91 -7.38
C PRO A 106 -6.91 2.05 -8.35
N PHE A 107 -5.67 1.92 -7.90
CA PHE A 107 -4.50 1.98 -8.77
C PHE A 107 -3.42 0.99 -8.34
N GLN A 108 -2.74 0.39 -9.32
CA GLN A 108 -1.66 -0.57 -9.07
C GLN A 108 -0.40 0.13 -8.55
N VAL A 109 0.28 -0.54 -7.64
CA VAL A 109 1.53 -0.08 -7.02
C VAL A 109 2.54 -1.22 -6.93
N PHE A 110 3.81 -0.88 -6.73
CA PHE A 110 4.83 -1.87 -6.39
C PHE A 110 4.70 -2.27 -4.91
N SER A 111 4.55 -1.29 -4.01
CA SER A 111 4.37 -1.52 -2.58
C SER A 111 3.47 -0.49 -1.94
N CYS A 112 2.73 -0.91 -0.92
CA CYS A 112 1.96 -0.07 -0.02
C CYS A 112 1.70 -0.84 1.28
N TRP A 113 1.37 -0.11 2.34
CA TRP A 113 0.80 -0.70 3.56
C TRP A 113 -0.23 0.26 4.15
N ASN A 114 0.18 1.52 4.29
CA ASN A 114 -0.66 2.68 4.46
C ASN A 114 -1.65 2.51 5.63
N GLY A 115 -1.14 2.02 6.77
CA GLY A 115 -1.91 1.79 7.99
C GLY A 115 -2.86 0.59 7.98
N ALA A 116 -3.43 0.23 6.83
CA ALA A 116 -4.32 -0.92 6.69
C ALA A 116 -4.23 -1.58 5.32
N THR A 117 -4.17 -2.91 5.32
CA THR A 117 -4.14 -3.72 4.10
C THR A 117 -5.03 -4.96 4.20
N ALA A 118 -5.51 -5.43 3.05
CA ALA A 118 -6.10 -6.75 2.91
C ALA A 118 -5.34 -7.56 1.85
N PHE A 119 -4.89 -8.77 2.17
CA PHE A 119 -4.12 -9.60 1.26
C PHE A 119 -4.45 -11.09 1.33
N THR A 120 -4.01 -11.82 0.30
CA THR A 120 -4.16 -13.28 0.21
C THR A 120 -3.35 -14.02 1.27
N ALA A 121 -3.97 -15.00 1.94
CA ALA A 121 -3.27 -15.88 2.87
C ALA A 121 -2.33 -16.88 2.17
N GLN A 122 -2.59 -17.19 0.90
CA GLN A 122 -1.89 -18.24 0.16
C GLN A 122 -0.36 -18.19 0.24
N PRO A 123 0.35 -17.07 -0.05
CA PRO A 123 1.81 -17.06 -0.05
C PRO A 123 2.42 -17.29 1.33
N LEU A 124 1.67 -17.02 2.41
CA LEU A 124 2.07 -17.33 3.77
C LEU A 124 1.81 -18.80 4.12
N LEU A 125 0.64 -19.32 3.76
CA LEU A 125 0.28 -20.73 4.00
C LEU A 125 1.16 -21.70 3.22
N ASP A 126 1.59 -21.31 2.01
CA ASP A 126 2.53 -22.07 1.17
C ASP A 126 4.00 -21.86 1.58
N ASN A 127 4.26 -21.07 2.63
CA ASN A 127 5.59 -20.74 3.13
C ASN A 127 6.50 -20.13 2.05
N LEU A 128 5.93 -19.37 1.11
CA LEU A 128 6.63 -18.72 0.01
C LEU A 128 7.22 -17.37 0.42
N ILE A 129 6.55 -16.67 1.34
CA ILE A 129 6.97 -15.37 1.90
C ILE A 129 6.83 -15.38 3.42
N ARG A 130 7.51 -14.43 4.08
CA ARG A 130 7.38 -14.17 5.52
C ARG A 130 7.73 -12.71 5.81
N PHE A 131 7.25 -12.21 6.94
CA PHE A 131 7.78 -10.98 7.52
C PHE A 131 9.27 -11.14 7.86
N ARG A 132 10.09 -10.16 7.44
CA ARG A 132 11.55 -10.20 7.56
C ARG A 132 12.15 -8.79 7.50
N ALA A 133 13.34 -8.65 8.06
CA ALA A 133 14.22 -7.52 7.81
C ALA A 133 14.95 -7.66 6.46
N ALA A 134 15.55 -6.56 6.01
CA ALA A 134 16.39 -6.53 4.83
C ALA A 134 17.67 -7.36 5.03
N ASN A 135 18.14 -8.03 3.99
CA ASN A 135 19.46 -8.66 3.96
C ASN A 135 20.53 -7.63 3.60
N GLU A 136 20.83 -6.74 4.54
CA GLU A 136 21.78 -5.63 4.35
C GLU A 136 23.19 -6.14 3.97
N THR A 137 23.59 -7.32 4.48
CA THR A 137 24.87 -7.95 4.14
C THR A 137 24.96 -8.39 2.68
N ALA A 138 23.84 -8.73 2.04
CA ALA A 138 23.79 -9.04 0.62
C ALA A 138 23.64 -7.79 -0.26
N GLY A 139 23.46 -6.61 0.34
CA GLY A 139 23.20 -5.37 -0.38
C GLY A 139 21.71 -5.04 -0.54
N GLU A 140 20.80 -5.72 0.17
CA GLU A 140 19.38 -5.39 0.10
C GLU A 140 19.15 -4.02 0.73
N CYS A 141 18.41 -3.16 0.03
CA CYS A 141 18.02 -1.89 0.61
C CYS A 141 17.30 -2.07 1.95
N ASN A 142 17.80 -1.37 2.96
CA ASN A 142 17.16 -1.24 4.26
C ASN A 142 15.87 -0.43 4.10
N GLN A 143 14.73 -1.12 4.10
CA GLN A 143 13.37 -0.56 4.01
C GLN A 143 12.48 -1.22 5.05
N GLY A 144 11.29 -0.64 5.24
CA GLY A 144 10.26 -1.23 6.08
C GLY A 144 9.92 -2.66 5.67
N GLU A 145 9.68 -3.49 6.68
CA GLU A 145 9.14 -4.84 6.52
C GLU A 145 7.94 -4.90 5.56
N PRO A 146 6.99 -3.94 5.54
CA PRO A 146 5.88 -3.96 4.57
C PRO A 146 6.30 -3.84 3.10
N GLN A 147 7.34 -3.06 2.81
CA GLN A 147 7.87 -2.94 1.44
C GLN A 147 8.56 -4.23 1.01
N LEU A 148 9.31 -4.87 1.92
CA LEU A 148 9.93 -6.17 1.67
C LEU A 148 8.88 -7.27 1.48
N PHE A 149 7.79 -7.22 2.24
CA PHE A 149 6.66 -8.13 2.06
C PHE A 149 6.06 -8.02 0.66
N CYS A 150 5.80 -6.79 0.18
CA CYS A 150 5.32 -6.56 -1.19
C CYS A 150 6.34 -7.05 -2.24
N LYS A 151 7.63 -6.75 -2.04
CA LYS A 151 8.71 -7.21 -2.93
C LYS A 151 8.75 -8.74 -3.03
N ASP A 152 8.63 -9.44 -1.90
CA ASP A 152 8.58 -10.91 -1.86
C ASP A 152 7.32 -11.45 -2.55
N MET A 153 6.16 -10.79 -2.38
CA MET A 153 4.94 -11.11 -3.14
C MET A 153 5.17 -11.02 -4.65
N TRP A 154 5.73 -9.91 -5.13
CA TRP A 154 6.08 -9.71 -6.54
C TRP A 154 6.98 -10.83 -7.08
N PHE A 155 8.03 -11.16 -6.34
CA PHE A 155 8.99 -12.21 -6.70
C PHE A 155 8.35 -13.59 -6.78
N ARG A 156 7.40 -13.88 -5.90
CA ARG A 156 6.66 -15.14 -5.87
C ARG A 156 5.46 -15.20 -6.84
N GLY A 157 5.26 -14.16 -7.65
CA GLY A 157 4.20 -14.13 -8.67
C GLY A 157 2.88 -13.52 -8.22
N TYR A 158 2.82 -12.97 -7.01
CA TYR A 158 1.66 -12.23 -6.47
C TYR A 158 1.84 -10.73 -6.79
N ARG A 159 1.50 -10.37 -8.02
CA ARG A 159 1.89 -9.10 -8.67
C ARG A 159 0.78 -8.06 -8.71
N LYS A 160 -0.39 -8.38 -8.16
CA LYS A 160 -1.57 -7.51 -8.18
C LYS A 160 -1.75 -6.79 -6.85
N ILE A 161 -0.93 -5.77 -6.63
CA ILE A 161 -0.99 -4.91 -5.44
C ILE A 161 -1.61 -3.57 -5.82
N ALA A 162 -2.65 -3.13 -5.11
CA ALA A 162 -3.33 -1.88 -5.41
C ALA A 162 -3.61 -1.04 -4.16
N VAL A 163 -3.71 0.27 -4.35
CA VAL A 163 -4.23 1.19 -3.34
C VAL A 163 -5.68 1.52 -3.65
N ILE A 164 -6.50 1.58 -2.60
CA ILE A 164 -7.92 1.93 -2.66
C ILE A 164 -8.08 3.36 -2.11
N PRO A 165 -8.13 4.40 -2.97
CA PRO A 165 -8.06 5.80 -2.52
C PRO A 165 -9.34 6.34 -1.87
N THR A 166 -10.41 5.56 -1.83
CA THR A 166 -11.63 5.88 -1.09
C THR A 166 -11.44 5.70 0.42
N ILE A 167 -10.42 4.92 0.83
CA ILE A 167 -10.14 4.59 2.22
C ILE A 167 -9.04 5.51 2.74
N ASN A 168 -9.43 6.49 3.56
CA ASN A 168 -8.52 7.51 4.08
C ASN A 168 -8.42 7.35 5.60
N LEU A 169 -7.21 7.12 6.12
CA LEU A 169 -6.94 6.78 7.51
C LEU A 169 -6.00 7.79 8.18
N GLU A 170 -6.02 7.78 9.51
CA GLU A 170 -5.17 8.56 10.42
C GLU A 170 -4.97 7.73 11.71
N TYR A 171 -4.12 8.16 12.63
CA TYR A 171 -3.67 7.50 13.85
C TYR A 171 -4.55 7.73 15.09
N SER A 172 -5.47 8.70 15.05
CA SER A 172 -6.39 8.99 16.16
C SER A 172 -7.82 9.19 15.68
N VAL A 173 -8.80 8.94 16.56
CA VAL A 173 -10.23 9.11 16.21
C VAL A 173 -10.54 10.55 15.81
N GLU A 174 -10.04 11.53 16.57
CA GLU A 174 -10.26 12.96 16.29
C GLU A 174 -9.69 13.39 14.93
N ARG A 175 -8.42 13.07 14.67
CA ARG A 175 -7.80 13.44 13.39
C ARG A 175 -8.31 12.58 12.24
N GLY A 176 -8.68 11.33 12.50
CA GLY A 176 -9.37 10.46 11.56
C GLY A 176 -10.69 11.09 11.09
N GLU A 177 -11.49 11.64 12.01
CA GLU A 177 -12.70 12.40 11.66
C GLU A 177 -12.39 13.64 10.81
N GLN A 178 -11.30 14.36 11.10
CA GLN A 178 -10.85 15.49 10.28
C GLN A 178 -10.45 15.04 8.86
N ILE A 179 -9.74 13.92 8.73
CA ILE A 179 -9.38 13.33 7.44
C ILE A 179 -10.62 12.88 6.67
N LYS A 180 -11.57 12.19 7.31
CA LYS A 180 -12.84 11.78 6.69
C LYS A 180 -13.64 13.00 6.23
N THR A 181 -13.69 14.07 7.02
CA THR A 181 -14.34 15.32 6.62
C THR A 181 -13.66 15.97 5.41
N ALA A 182 -12.33 15.94 5.34
CA ALA A 182 -11.57 16.57 4.27
C ALA A 182 -11.52 15.74 2.98
N LYS A 183 -11.45 14.41 3.08
CA LYS A 183 -11.26 13.50 1.94
C LYS A 183 -12.56 12.81 1.51
N GLY A 184 -13.45 12.54 2.47
CA GLY A 184 -14.73 11.85 2.34
C GLY A 184 -14.75 10.49 3.05
N PHE A 185 -15.97 10.01 3.32
CA PHE A 185 -16.22 8.64 3.80
C PHE A 185 -16.26 7.66 2.62
N VAL A 186 -16.00 6.37 2.90
CA VAL A 186 -16.02 5.33 1.85
C VAL A 186 -17.39 5.28 1.20
N SER A 187 -18.45 5.21 2.00
CA SER A 187 -19.84 5.19 1.55
C SER A 187 -20.21 6.37 0.64
N GLU A 188 -19.68 7.56 0.88
CA GLU A 188 -19.91 8.75 0.06
C GLU A 188 -19.21 8.71 -1.31
N HIS A 189 -18.08 8.01 -1.40
CA HIS A 189 -17.32 7.86 -2.64
C HIS A 189 -17.92 6.75 -3.50
N VAL A 190 -18.09 5.57 -2.92
CA VAL A 190 -18.55 4.38 -3.66
C VAL A 190 -19.99 4.54 -4.15
N SER A 191 -20.83 5.31 -3.45
CA SER A 191 -22.21 5.61 -3.91
C SER A 191 -22.26 6.44 -5.19
N LYS A 192 -21.16 7.07 -5.60
CA LYS A 192 -21.04 7.91 -6.81
C LYS A 192 -20.24 7.22 -7.92
N GLN A 193 -19.90 5.95 -7.73
CA GLN A 193 -18.99 5.20 -8.58
C GLN A 193 -19.65 3.89 -9.05
N ASP A 194 -19.30 3.46 -10.26
CA ASP A 194 -19.63 2.14 -10.79
C ASP A 194 -18.44 1.19 -10.65
N LEU A 195 -18.68 -0.12 -10.52
CA LEU A 195 -17.60 -1.10 -10.36
C LEU A 195 -16.73 -1.26 -11.62
N ALA A 196 -17.24 -0.99 -12.82
CA ALA A 196 -16.47 -1.16 -14.06
C ALA A 196 -15.32 -0.14 -14.14
N GLY A 197 -15.53 1.07 -13.62
CA GLY A 197 -14.47 2.10 -13.52
C GLY A 197 -13.34 1.76 -12.54
N ASP A 198 -13.49 0.74 -11.70
CA ASP A 198 -12.44 0.31 -10.77
C ASP A 198 -11.43 -0.65 -11.41
N GLU A 199 -11.78 -1.32 -12.51
CA GLU A 199 -10.94 -2.31 -13.18
C GLU A 199 -9.50 -1.81 -13.41
N ILE A 200 -8.51 -2.64 -13.08
CA ILE A 200 -7.09 -2.36 -13.27
C ILE A 200 -6.59 -3.18 -14.46
N GLY A 201 -6.07 -2.50 -15.47
CA GLY A 201 -5.20 -3.11 -16.49
C GLY A 201 -3.85 -3.49 -15.87
N TRP A 202 -3.81 -4.63 -15.19
CA TRP A 202 -2.66 -5.07 -14.39
C TRP A 202 -1.38 -5.19 -15.24
N LYS A 203 -0.33 -4.45 -14.84
CA LYS A 203 1.02 -4.64 -15.34
C LYS A 203 1.69 -5.76 -14.54
N LEU A 204 1.88 -6.92 -15.15
CA LEU A 204 2.46 -8.08 -14.48
C LEU A 204 4.00 -8.07 -14.46
N GLU A 205 4.64 -7.19 -15.21
CA GLU A 205 6.09 -6.99 -15.13
C GLU A 205 6.40 -5.90 -14.09
N PRO A 206 7.25 -6.18 -13.09
CA PRO A 206 7.65 -5.20 -12.10
C PRO A 206 8.44 -4.04 -12.75
N PRO A 207 8.56 -2.88 -12.08
CA PRO A 207 9.50 -1.85 -12.52
C PRO A 207 10.92 -2.42 -12.51
N GLU A 208 11.77 -2.02 -13.46
CA GLU A 208 13.17 -2.48 -13.52
C GLU A 208 13.92 -2.13 -12.23
N LYS A 209 13.69 -0.91 -11.73
CA LYS A 209 14.28 -0.38 -10.52
C LYS A 209 13.23 0.17 -9.59
N VAL A 210 13.51 0.10 -8.29
CA VAL A 210 12.69 0.68 -7.24
C VAL A 210 13.56 1.60 -6.41
N LYS A 211 13.00 2.74 -6.01
CA LYS A 211 13.66 3.73 -5.18
C LYS A 211 13.87 3.17 -3.77
N CYS A 212 15.14 3.07 -3.40
CA CYS A 212 15.60 2.78 -2.05
C CYS A 212 15.72 4.09 -1.28
N MET A 213 15.22 4.11 -0.05
CA MET A 213 15.23 5.28 0.81
C MET A 213 15.41 4.90 2.28
N PRO A 214 16.63 4.53 2.72
CA PRO A 214 16.88 4.17 4.11
C PRO A 214 16.75 5.38 5.06
N THR A 215 17.05 6.57 4.56
CA THR A 215 16.74 7.85 5.19
C THR A 215 16.22 8.81 4.13
N TRP A 216 15.66 9.95 4.52
CA TRP A 216 15.14 10.95 3.58
C TRP A 216 16.24 11.56 2.70
N GLU A 217 17.44 11.73 3.22
CA GLU A 217 18.58 12.32 2.51
C GLU A 217 19.34 11.28 1.67
N LYS A 218 19.24 9.99 2.04
CA LYS A 218 19.90 8.90 1.33
C LYS A 218 18.89 8.16 0.45
N GLN A 219 18.75 8.63 -0.79
CA GLN A 219 17.87 8.04 -1.79
C GLN A 219 18.66 7.56 -3.00
N PHE A 220 18.35 6.36 -3.51
CA PHE A 220 18.99 5.83 -4.73
C PHE A 220 18.12 4.78 -5.41
N TRP A 221 18.32 4.58 -6.71
CA TRP A 221 17.64 3.53 -7.48
C TRP A 221 18.45 2.25 -7.50
N GLN A 222 17.79 1.12 -7.29
CA GLN A 222 18.38 -0.22 -7.36
C GLN A 222 17.44 -1.16 -8.11
N LEU A 223 17.94 -2.29 -8.60
CA LEU A 223 17.08 -3.33 -9.21
C LEU A 223 16.01 -3.78 -8.22
N TRP A 224 14.79 -3.98 -8.68
CA TRP A 224 13.66 -4.32 -7.81
C TRP A 224 13.86 -5.66 -7.08
N ASN A 225 14.53 -6.62 -7.72
CA ASN A 225 14.82 -7.96 -7.24
C ASN A 225 16.25 -8.15 -6.73
N GLU A 226 16.98 -7.06 -6.52
CA GLU A 226 18.32 -7.12 -5.92
C GLU A 226 18.26 -7.98 -4.65
N THR A 227 19.20 -8.92 -4.50
CA THR A 227 19.34 -9.84 -3.34
C THR A 227 18.25 -10.89 -3.05
N LEU A 228 17.31 -11.11 -3.98
CA LEU A 228 16.27 -12.17 -3.87
C LEU A 228 16.71 -13.53 -4.43
#